data_AF-A0A6I0F8X9-F1
#
_entry.id   AF-A0A6I0F8X9-F1
#
_cell.length_a   1.000
_cell.length_b   1.000
_cell.length_c   1.000
_cell.angle_alpha   90.00
_cell.angle_beta   90.00
_cell.angle_gamma   90.00
#
_symmetry.space_group_name_H-M   'P 1'
#
loop_
_entity.id
_entity.type
_entity.pdbx_description
1 polymer ?
#
loop_
_entity_poly.entity_id
_entity_poly.type
_entity_poly.pdbx_seq_one_letter_code
_entity_poly.pdbx_strand_id
1 'polypeptide(L)' 'MTVATQVKQTYGNLKGALATIQTYQLHHPNPETKRLMEECNTDLQAIIDALSIRIKEIEQEEQQFKGF' A
#
# COMPACT_ATOMS: atom_id res chain seq x y z
N MET A 1 -18.78 8.75 3.53
CA MET A 1 -17.58 7.94 3.20
C MET A 1 -17.24 7.15 4.45
N THR A 2 -17.11 5.83 4.35
CA THR A 2 -16.90 4.93 5.51
C THR A 2 -15.43 4.91 5.90
N VAL A 3 -15.10 4.39 7.09
CA VAL A 3 -13.69 4.21 7.48
C VAL A 3 -13.04 3.23 6.51
N ALA A 4 -13.70 2.12 6.18
CA ALA A 4 -13.20 1.19 5.17
C ALA A 4 -12.92 1.88 3.82
N THR A 5 -13.81 2.79 3.39
CA THR A 5 -13.64 3.53 2.13
C THR A 5 -12.42 4.45 2.16
N GLN A 6 -12.23 5.19 3.25
CA GLN A 6 -11.06 6.07 3.42
C GLN A 6 -9.76 5.26 3.45
N VAL A 7 -9.75 4.14 4.18
CA VAL A 7 -8.57 3.27 4.28
C VAL A 7 -8.27 2.60 2.93
N LYS A 8 -9.27 2.17 2.17
CA LYS A 8 -9.10 1.66 0.79
C LYS A 8 -8.52 2.70 -0.16
N GLN A 9 -8.94 3.96 -0.06
CA GLN A 9 -8.36 5.04 -0.86
C GLN A 9 -6.87 5.23 -0.53
N THR A 10 -6.51 5.26 0.76
CA THR A 10 -5.12 5.30 1.21
C THR A 10 -4.32 4.10 0.70
N TYR A 11 -4.87 2.89 0.78
CA TYR A 11 -4.27 1.69 0.23
C TYR A 11 -3.99 1.80 -1.28
N GLY A 12 -4.92 2.38 -2.04
CA GLY A 12 -4.70 2.70 -3.46
C GLY A 12 -3.53 3.67 -3.68
N ASN A 13 -3.50 4.76 -2.90
CA ASN A 13 -2.43 5.76 -2.99
C ASN A 13 -1.06 5.17 -2.64
N LEU A 14 -0.97 4.31 -1.63
CA LEU A 14 0.28 3.64 -1.24
C LEU A 14 0.80 2.73 -2.35
N LYS A 15 -0.07 1.98 -3.03
CA LYS A 15 0.32 1.17 -4.20
C LYS A 15 0.83 2.03 -5.36
N GLY A 16 0.21 3.20 -5.59
CA GLY A 16 0.70 4.16 -6.58
C GLY A 16 2.08 4.72 -6.22
N ALA A 17 2.31 5.02 -4.94
CA ALA A 17 3.61 5.46 -4.44
C ALA A 17 4.67 4.35 -4.61
N LEU A 18 4.36 3.11 -4.26
CA LEU A 18 5.25 1.95 -4.45
C LEU A 18 5.66 1.80 -5.93
N ALA A 19 4.69 1.83 -6.85
CA ALA A 19 4.96 1.74 -8.28
C ALA A 19 5.87 2.88 -8.78
N THR A 20 5.69 4.08 -8.24
CA THR A 20 6.54 5.24 -8.56
C THR A 20 7.98 5.02 -8.10
N ILE A 21 8.17 4.51 -6.87
CA ILE A 21 9.50 4.21 -6.31
C ILE A 21 10.19 3.09 -7.10
N GLN A 22 9.47 2.00 -7.41
CA GLN A 22 9.98 0.90 -8.24
C GLN A 22 10.43 1.37 -9.63
N THR A 23 9.64 2.23 -10.26
CA THR A 23 9.99 2.81 -11.57
C THR A 23 11.25 3.67 -11.46
N TYR A 24 11.34 4.52 -10.45
CA TYR A 24 12.52 5.35 -10.21
C TYR A 24 13.77 4.50 -9.97
N GLN A 25 13.69 3.49 -9.11
CA GLN A 25 14.76 2.53 -8.82
C GLN A 25 15.26 1.83 -10.10
N LEU A 26 14.35 1.37 -10.96
CA LEU A 26 14.70 0.63 -12.17
C LEU A 26 15.58 1.45 -13.11
N HIS A 27 15.24 2.74 -13.30
CA HIS A 27 15.92 3.65 -14.20
C HIS A 27 17.13 4.37 -13.59
N HIS A 28 17.34 4.29 -12.28
CA HIS A 28 18.42 5.02 -11.62
C HIS A 28 19.79 4.37 -11.90
N PRO A 29 20.84 5.12 -12.28
CA PRO A 29 22.15 4.54 -12.57
C PRO A 29 22.98 4.24 -11.31
N ASN A 30 22.72 4.91 -10.18
CA ASN A 30 23.48 4.71 -8.93
C ASN A 30 23.03 3.43 -8.20
N PRO A 31 23.91 2.44 -7.98
CA PRO A 31 23.58 1.20 -7.28
C PRO A 31 23.24 1.39 -5.80
N GLU A 32 23.83 2.38 -5.12
CA GLU A 32 23.51 2.67 -3.71
C GLU A 32 22.07 3.17 -3.57
N THR A 33 21.64 4.07 -4.46
CA THR A 33 20.26 4.53 -4.52
C THR A 33 19.31 3.38 -4.84
N LYS A 34 19.70 2.44 -5.70
CA LYS A 34 18.86 1.26 -5.97
C LYS A 34 18.65 0.44 -4.70
N ARG A 35 19.71 0.15 -3.96
CA ARG A 35 19.63 -0.61 -2.70
C ARG A 35 18.74 0.08 -1.67
N LEU A 36 18.88 1.40 -1.51
CA LEU A 36 18.02 2.18 -0.61
C LEU A 36 16.55 2.09 -1.03
N MET A 37 16.26 2.23 -2.33
CA MET A 37 14.89 2.12 -2.83
C MET A 37 14.33 0.69 -2.73
N GLU A 38 15.16 -0.35 -2.82
CA GLU A 38 14.76 -1.75 -2.57
C GLU A 38 14.33 -1.96 -1.11
N GLU A 39 15.08 -1.40 -0.16
CA GLU A 39 14.72 -1.42 1.25
C GLU A 39 13.38 -0.70 1.47
N CYS A 40 13.22 0.52 0.94
CA CYS A 40 11.95 1.25 1.01
C CYS A 40 10.78 0.49 0.37
N ASN A 41 11.00 -0.16 -0.77
CA ASN A 41 9.97 -0.96 -1.45
C ASN A 41 9.54 -2.16 -0.61
N THR A 42 10.49 -2.81 0.06
CA THR A 42 10.22 -3.94 0.95
C THR A 42 9.36 -3.52 2.14
N ASP A 43 9.74 -2.43 2.81
CA ASP A 43 8.98 -1.90 3.95
C ASP A 43 7.58 -1.45 3.53
N LEU A 44 7.46 -0.74 2.41
CA LEU A 44 6.18 -0.26 1.92
C LEU A 44 5.27 -1.40 1.47
N GLN A 45 5.83 -2.45 0.86
CA GLN A 45 5.07 -3.65 0.50
C GLN A 45 4.51 -4.34 1.75
N ALA A 46 5.30 -4.48 2.82
CA ALA A 46 4.83 -5.05 4.07
C ALA A 46 3.68 -4.24 4.69
N ILE A 47 3.74 -2.90 4.62
CA ILE A 47 2.66 -2.02 5.07
C ILE A 47 1.40 -2.23 4.22
N ILE A 48 1.53 -2.31 2.89
CA ILE A 48 0.43 -2.55 1.95
C ILE A 48 -0.26 -3.88 2.27
N ASP A 49 0.52 -4.94 2.51
CA ASP A 49 -0.01 -6.26 2.82
C ASP A 49 -0.75 -6.29 4.17
N ALA A 50 -0.18 -5.65 5.20
CA ALA A 50 -0.84 -5.50 6.49
C ALA A 50 -2.15 -4.70 6.38
N LEU A 51 -2.15 -3.61 5.60
CA LEU A 51 -3.32 -2.78 5.39
C LEU A 51 -4.43 -3.53 4.64
N SER A 52 -4.06 -4.40 3.69
CA SER A 52 -5.00 -5.27 2.97
C SER A 52 -5.77 -6.19 3.92
N ILE A 53 -5.09 -6.79 4.91
CA ILE A 53 -5.73 -7.60 5.95
C ILE A 53 -6.65 -6.73 6.81
N ARG A 54 -6.16 -5.58 7.29
CA ARG A 54 -6.93 -4.70 8.17
C ARG A 54 -8.19 -4.14 7.50
N ILE A 55 -8.14 -3.84 6.20
CA ILE A 55 -9.32 -3.41 5.44
C ILE A 55 -10.44 -4.44 5.53
N LYS A 56 -10.14 -5.73 5.37
CA LYS A 56 -11.14 -6.81 5.42
C LYS A 56 -11.81 -6.89 6.80
N GLU A 57 -11.03 -6.71 7.87
CA GLU A 57 -11.56 -6.70 9.23
C GLU A 57 -12.49 -5.49 9.45
N ILE A 58 -12.07 -4.29 9.01
CA ILE A 58 -12.89 -3.07 9.12
C ILE A 58 -14.21 -3.24 8.36
N GLU A 59 -14.19 -3.87 7.18
CA GLU A 59 -15.43 -4.18 6.45
C GLU A 59 -16.37 -5.07 7.26
N GLN A 60 -15.85 -6.08 7.97
CA GLN A 60 -16.66 -6.94 8.84
C GLN A 60 -17.22 -6.20 10.06
N GLU A 61 -16.52 -5.18 10.55
CA GLU A 61 -16.98 -4.32 11.65
C GLU A 61 -18.13 -3.41 11.20
N GLU A 62 -18.11 -2.93 9.95
CA GLU A 62 -19.07 -1.97 9.41
C GLU A 62 -20.40 -2.63 8.94
N GLN A 63 -21.53 -2.21 9.54
CA GLN A 63 -22.87 -2.76 9.23
C GLN A 63 -23.23 -2.74 7.73
N GLN A 64 -22.75 -1.73 7.00
CA GLN A 64 -23.02 -1.57 5.56
C GLN A 64 -22.41 -2.64 4.66
N PHE A 65 -21.43 -3.41 5.14
CA PHE A 65 -20.81 -4.51 4.40
C PHE A 65 -21.35 -5.89 4.82
N LYS A 66 -22.20 -5.96 5.86
CA LYS A 66 -22.78 -7.22 6.39
C LYS A 66 -23.91 -7.80 5.54
N GLY A 67 -24.29 -7.14 4.44
CA GLY A 67 -25.41 -7.52 3.58
C GLY A 67 -25.03 -8.10 2.21
N PHE A 68 -23.75 -8.40 1.98
CA PHE A 68 -23.23 -9.02 0.76
C PHE A 68 -22.64 -10.41 1.02
#